data_AF-A0A178LHH3-F1
#
_entry.id   AF-A0A178LHH3-F1
#
_cell.length_a   1.000
_cell.length_b   1.000
_cell.length_c   1.000
_cell.angle_alpha   90.00
_cell.angle_beta   90.00
_cell.angle_gamma   90.00
#
_symmetry.space_group_name_H-M   'P 1'
#
loop_
_entity.id
_entity.type
_entity.pdbx_description
1 polymer ?
#
loop_
_entity_poly.entity_id
_entity_poly.type
_entity_poly.pdbx_seq_one_letter_code
_entity_poly.pdbx_strand_id
1 'polypeptide(L)'
;MSLGRFTLGRHQGFSLIEMMIALTVGTFLVLGVSQIYINNKRSFLFQQGQTGNRNNAQLIFQVLDRQLARTGFRADIRYQGNLEAAFPKIDSKEDPVDGIKCPVFDPGVTIGATTDSVEAPTGVCIRYQGALDGKDLDCLGNVIPRVNLNTGGNVLIKLRYTASDIPGDGTLRCTVWSERDGTLTPKGSEVLVQGLQDFRWSIPSKADAPAVRYVALLNTREALPSEVASNAAANWKTLTGLQVAETNRPMQILQSTVTLRNLAL
;
A
#
# COMPACT_ATOMS: atom_id res chain seq x y z
N MET A 1 13.40 -62.03 -69.14
CA MET A 1 13.60 -61.08 -68.02
C MET A 1 12.25 -60.76 -67.42
N SER A 2 12.10 -61.03 -66.13
CA SER A 2 10.83 -61.03 -65.38
C SER A 2 10.26 -59.62 -65.21
N LEU A 3 8.99 -59.43 -65.59
CA LEU A 3 8.21 -58.22 -65.31
C LEU A 3 7.76 -58.25 -63.85
N GLY A 4 8.25 -57.29 -63.07
CA GLY A 4 7.86 -57.10 -61.67
C GLY A 4 6.37 -56.78 -61.53
N ARG A 5 5.67 -57.58 -60.72
CA ARG A 5 4.28 -57.35 -60.33
C ARG A 5 4.20 -56.15 -59.38
N PHE A 6 3.58 -55.06 -59.82
CA PHE A 6 3.07 -54.03 -58.92
C PHE A 6 1.79 -54.56 -58.26
N THR A 7 1.85 -54.87 -56.97
CA THR A 7 0.65 -55.07 -56.15
C THR A 7 0.02 -53.70 -55.91
N LEU A 8 -1.03 -53.37 -56.65
CA LEU A 8 -1.90 -52.24 -56.31
C LEU A 8 -2.55 -52.53 -54.96
N GLY A 9 -2.14 -51.78 -53.93
CA GLY A 9 -2.83 -51.74 -52.65
C GLY A 9 -4.28 -51.28 -52.87
N ARG A 10 -5.23 -52.07 -52.38
CA ARG A 10 -6.65 -51.75 -52.42
C ARG A 10 -6.91 -50.53 -51.53
N HIS A 11 -7.22 -49.39 -52.13
CA HIS A 11 -7.64 -48.20 -51.41
C HIS A 11 -8.96 -48.51 -50.66
N GLN A 12 -8.89 -48.73 -49.35
CA GLN A 12 -10.07 -48.80 -48.51
C GLN A 12 -10.58 -47.37 -48.35
N GLY A 13 -11.75 -47.08 -48.93
CA GLY A 13 -12.41 -45.78 -48.78
C GLY A 13 -12.94 -45.62 -47.36
N PHE A 14 -12.74 -44.44 -46.77
CA PHE A 14 -13.32 -44.07 -45.48
C PHE A 14 -14.84 -43.98 -45.58
N SER A 15 -15.54 -44.54 -44.60
CA SER A 15 -17.00 -44.40 -44.52
C SER A 15 -17.37 -42.98 -44.08
N LEU A 16 -18.47 -42.44 -44.61
CA LEU A 16 -18.98 -41.11 -44.23
C LEU A 16 -19.23 -41.00 -42.73
N ILE A 17 -19.69 -42.10 -42.10
CA ILE A 17 -19.91 -42.15 -40.64
C ILE A 17 -18.60 -42.06 -39.86
N GLU A 18 -17.53 -42.63 -40.38
CA GLU A 18 -16.21 -42.66 -39.75
C GLU A 18 -15.59 -41.27 -39.75
N MET A 19 -15.79 -40.52 -40.83
CA MET A 19 -15.42 -39.10 -40.92
C MET A 19 -16.25 -38.22 -39.98
N MET A 20 -17.56 -38.47 -39.85
CA MET A 20 -18.42 -37.74 -38.90
C MET A 20 -17.99 -37.98 -37.45
N ILE A 21 -17.69 -39.23 -37.09
CA ILE A 21 -17.20 -39.58 -35.75
C ILE A 21 -15.84 -38.90 -35.49
N ALA A 22 -14.91 -38.96 -36.45
CA ALA A 22 -13.59 -38.33 -36.30
C ALA A 22 -13.69 -36.81 -36.07
N LEU A 23 -14.53 -36.11 -36.83
CA LEU A 23 -14.77 -34.66 -36.67
C LEU A 23 -15.43 -34.34 -35.32
N THR A 24 -16.38 -35.17 -34.89
CA THR A 24 -17.07 -34.99 -33.61
C THR A 24 -16.09 -35.15 -32.46
N VAL A 25 -15.31 -36.24 -32.43
CA VAL A 25 -14.28 -36.49 -31.42
C VAL A 25 -13.20 -35.41 -31.43
N GLY A 26 -12.75 -34.98 -32.61
CA GLY A 26 -11.79 -33.88 -32.75
C GLY A 26 -12.30 -32.58 -32.15
N THR A 27 -13.57 -32.24 -32.38
CA THR A 27 -14.19 -31.03 -31.82
C THR A 27 -14.27 -31.11 -30.29
N PHE A 28 -14.70 -32.24 -29.73
CA PHE A 28 -14.73 -32.44 -28.27
C PHE A 28 -13.33 -32.34 -27.65
N LEU A 29 -12.31 -32.89 -28.30
CA LEU A 29 -10.93 -32.83 -27.83
C LEU A 29 -10.42 -31.38 -27.81
N VAL A 30 -10.62 -30.63 -28.90
CA VAL A 30 -10.22 -29.21 -28.98
C VAL A 30 -10.93 -28.37 -27.92
N LEU A 31 -12.23 -28.58 -27.70
CA LEU A 31 -12.97 -27.89 -26.63
C LEU A 31 -12.43 -28.23 -25.24
N GLY A 32 -12.14 -29.51 -24.98
CA GLY A 32 -11.57 -29.95 -23.71
C GLY A 32 -10.21 -29.31 -23.40
N VAL A 33 -9.29 -29.33 -24.36
CA VAL A 33 -7.95 -28.70 -24.20
C VAL A 33 -8.07 -27.18 -24.05
N SER A 34 -8.98 -26.54 -24.79
CA SER A 34 -9.21 -25.09 -24.70
C SER A 34 -9.66 -24.68 -23.31
N GLN A 35 -10.56 -25.44 -22.67
CA GLN A 35 -11.01 -25.16 -21.30
C GLN A 35 -9.87 -25.27 -20.30
N ILE A 36 -9.04 -26.32 -20.40
CA ILE A 36 -7.86 -26.48 -19.54
C ILE A 36 -6.90 -25.30 -19.70
N TYR A 37 -6.63 -24.89 -20.94
CA TYR A 37 -5.76 -23.76 -21.22
C TYR A 37 -6.30 -22.45 -20.63
N ILE A 38 -7.59 -22.16 -20.81
CA ILE A 38 -8.24 -20.96 -20.25
C ILE A 38 -8.16 -20.98 -18.72
N ASN A 39 -8.43 -22.12 -18.10
CA ASN A 39 -8.36 -22.27 -16.64
C ASN A 39 -6.94 -22.07 -16.13
N ASN A 40 -5.94 -22.68 -16.76
CA ASN A 40 -4.53 -22.48 -16.40
C ASN A 40 -4.11 -21.02 -16.53
N LYS A 41 -4.53 -20.33 -17.60
CA LYS A 41 -4.27 -18.90 -17.77
C LYS A 41 -4.91 -18.06 -16.66
N ARG A 42 -6.17 -18.33 -16.31
CA ARG A 42 -6.86 -17.65 -15.19
C ARG A 42 -6.15 -17.89 -13.86
N SER A 43 -5.77 -19.13 -13.57
CA SER A 43 -5.03 -19.48 -12.35
C SER A 43 -3.66 -18.79 -12.30
N PHE A 44 -2.95 -18.72 -13.42
CA PHE A 44 -1.67 -18.02 -13.51
C PHE A 44 -1.82 -16.52 -13.20
N LEU A 45 -2.80 -15.85 -13.82
CA LEU A 45 -3.06 -14.42 -13.59
C LEU A 45 -3.48 -14.15 -12.14
N PHE A 46 -4.29 -15.04 -11.55
CA PHE A 46 -4.65 -14.96 -10.14
C PHE A 46 -3.41 -15.07 -9.23
N GLN A 47 -2.57 -16.08 -9.43
CA GLN A 47 -1.35 -16.28 -8.65
C GLN A 47 -0.37 -15.10 -8.81
N GLN A 48 -0.26 -14.55 -10.02
CA GLN A 48 0.54 -13.36 -10.29
C GLN A 48 0.01 -12.15 -9.54
N GLY A 49 -1.31 -11.90 -9.58
CA GLY A 49 -1.95 -10.81 -8.84
C GLY A 49 -1.77 -10.93 -7.32
N GLN A 50 -1.93 -12.14 -6.77
CA GLN A 50 -1.71 -12.38 -5.34
C GLN A 50 -0.25 -12.22 -4.93
N THR A 51 0.69 -12.62 -5.78
CA THR A 51 2.12 -12.40 -5.56
C THR A 51 2.45 -10.90 -5.58
N GLY A 52 1.88 -10.15 -6.52
CA GLY A 52 1.99 -8.69 -6.57
C GLY A 52 1.47 -8.03 -5.29
N ASN A 53 0.28 -8.41 -4.83
CA ASN A 53 -0.31 -7.88 -3.60
C ASN A 53 0.54 -8.19 -2.37
N ARG A 54 1.10 -9.41 -2.29
CA ARG A 54 2.00 -9.79 -1.20
C ARG A 54 3.29 -8.98 -1.19
N ASN A 55 3.90 -8.76 -2.35
CA ASN A 55 5.11 -7.96 -2.47
C ASN A 55 4.83 -6.50 -2.10
N ASN A 56 3.71 -5.95 -2.56
CA ASN A 56 3.31 -4.58 -2.21
C ASN A 56 3.03 -4.45 -0.70
N ALA A 57 2.36 -5.43 -0.10
CA ALA A 57 2.14 -5.49 1.34
C ALA A 57 3.44 -5.49 2.15
N GLN A 58 4.45 -6.26 1.72
CA GLN A 58 5.76 -6.26 2.36
C GLN A 58 6.47 -4.91 2.24
N LEU A 59 6.38 -4.25 1.08
CA LEU A 59 6.92 -2.90 0.88
C LEU A 59 6.24 -1.88 1.80
N ILE A 60 4.91 -1.89 1.87
CA ILE A 60 4.12 -1.03 2.75
C ILE A 60 4.59 -1.16 4.19
N PHE A 61 4.70 -2.39 4.69
CA PHE A 61 5.16 -2.65 6.05
C PHE A 61 6.55 -2.12 6.31
N GLN A 62 7.52 -2.42 5.44
CA GLN A 62 8.90 -1.97 5.62
C GLN A 62 9.03 -0.45 5.61
N VAL A 63 8.34 0.21 4.68
CA VAL A 63 8.38 1.67 4.56
C VAL A 63 7.69 2.32 5.76
N LEU A 64 6.48 1.89 6.09
CA LEU A 64 5.72 2.49 7.19
C LEU A 64 6.36 2.24 8.54
N ASP A 65 6.84 1.03 8.82
CA ASP A 65 7.50 0.72 10.09
C ASP A 65 8.74 1.59 10.28
N ARG A 66 9.53 1.81 9.20
CA ARG A 66 10.69 2.70 9.24
C ARG A 66 10.30 4.15 9.53
N GLN A 67 9.23 4.67 8.91
CA GLN A 67 8.80 6.04 9.14
C GLN A 67 8.19 6.21 10.54
N LEU A 68 7.30 5.31 10.95
CA LEU A 68 6.63 5.37 12.24
C LEU A 68 7.58 5.13 13.43
N ALA A 69 8.62 4.31 13.27
CA ALA A 69 9.63 4.10 14.31
C ALA A 69 10.42 5.37 14.67
N ARG A 70 10.47 6.36 13.76
CA ARG A 70 11.14 7.64 14.00
C ARG A 70 10.29 8.61 14.82
N THR A 71 8.99 8.37 14.96
CA THR A 71 8.07 9.25 15.70
C THR A 71 8.61 9.58 17.10
N GLY A 72 8.67 10.87 17.41
CA GLY A 72 9.15 11.40 18.69
C GLY A 72 10.65 11.22 18.97
N PHE A 73 11.41 10.68 18.01
CA PHE A 73 12.85 10.57 18.16
C PHE A 73 13.48 11.96 18.28
N ARG A 74 14.37 12.10 19.26
CA ARG A 74 15.03 13.35 19.63
C ARG A 74 16.52 13.12 19.80
N ALA A 75 17.31 13.98 19.17
CA ALA A 75 18.76 13.92 19.18
C ALA A 75 19.37 15.01 20.06
N ASP A 76 18.65 16.11 20.32
CA ASP A 76 19.15 17.20 21.19
C ASP A 76 19.30 16.72 22.63
N ILE A 77 20.54 16.73 23.12
CA ILE A 77 20.93 16.27 24.45
C ILE A 77 20.24 17.12 25.55
N ARG A 78 19.98 18.41 25.31
CA ARG A 78 19.35 19.31 26.30
C ARG A 78 17.92 18.92 26.64
N TYR A 79 17.22 18.34 25.68
CA TYR A 79 15.78 18.07 25.76
C TYR A 79 15.47 16.57 25.72
N GLN A 80 16.47 15.70 25.97
CA GLN A 80 16.26 14.25 26.05
C GLN A 80 15.19 13.86 27.07
N GLY A 81 15.13 14.57 28.21
CA GLY A 81 14.13 14.37 29.26
C GLY A 81 12.96 15.37 29.23
N ASN A 82 12.85 16.24 28.22
CA ASN A 82 11.77 17.22 28.13
C ASN A 82 11.19 17.27 26.71
N LEU A 83 10.08 16.54 26.53
CA LEU A 83 9.42 16.40 25.23
C LEU A 83 8.81 17.74 24.75
N GLU A 84 8.26 18.53 25.67
CA GLU A 84 7.64 19.83 25.38
C GLU A 84 8.65 20.83 24.82
N ALA A 85 9.87 20.83 25.37
CA ALA A 85 10.95 21.69 24.89
C ALA A 85 11.56 21.18 23.57
N ALA A 86 11.63 19.86 23.37
CA ALA A 86 12.11 19.28 22.11
C ALA A 86 11.13 19.54 20.95
N PHE A 87 9.83 19.50 21.23
CA PHE A 87 8.76 19.64 20.26
C PHE A 87 7.79 20.73 20.71
N PRO A 88 8.11 22.01 20.42
CA PRO A 88 7.25 23.13 20.79
C PRO A 88 5.91 23.06 20.07
N LYS A 89 4.95 23.86 20.53
CA LYS A 89 3.65 23.97 19.87
C LYS A 89 3.80 24.40 18.41
N ILE A 90 3.07 23.74 17.52
CA ILE A 90 2.89 24.17 16.13
C ILE A 90 1.40 24.23 15.82
N ASP A 91 0.99 25.26 15.06
CA ASP A 91 -0.38 25.36 14.57
C ASP A 91 -0.64 24.34 13.46
N SER A 92 -1.92 24.14 13.14
CA SER A 92 -2.32 23.25 12.06
C SER A 92 -1.67 23.65 10.74
N LYS A 93 -1.11 22.68 10.02
CA LYS A 93 -0.43 22.94 8.75
C LYS A 93 -1.18 22.31 7.60
N GLU A 94 -1.67 23.15 6.69
CA GLU A 94 -2.24 22.71 5.42
C GLU A 94 -1.15 22.27 4.46
N ASP A 95 -1.38 21.12 3.81
CA ASP A 95 -0.51 20.64 2.75
C ASP A 95 -0.88 21.29 1.41
N PRO A 96 0.08 21.95 0.74
CA PRO A 96 -0.18 22.62 -0.54
C PRO A 96 -0.55 21.66 -1.68
N VAL A 97 -0.31 20.35 -1.54
CA VAL A 97 -0.57 19.37 -2.60
C VAL A 97 -2.02 18.91 -2.63
N ASP A 98 -2.62 18.67 -1.46
CA ASP A 98 -3.95 18.06 -1.34
C ASP A 98 -4.95 18.88 -0.51
N GLY A 99 -4.52 19.99 0.09
CA GLY A 99 -5.36 20.87 0.93
C GLY A 99 -5.68 20.30 2.31
N ILE A 100 -5.11 19.15 2.68
CA ILE A 100 -5.45 18.46 3.92
C ILE A 100 -4.42 18.74 5.01
N LYS A 101 -4.95 19.08 6.18
CA LYS A 101 -4.19 19.62 7.29
C LYS A 101 -3.66 18.53 8.20
N CYS A 102 -2.41 18.72 8.64
CA CYS A 102 -1.96 18.21 9.92
C CYS A 102 -2.63 18.99 11.05
N PRO A 103 -2.97 18.33 12.18
CA PRO A 103 -3.64 18.97 13.29
C PRO A 103 -2.70 19.96 14.00
N VAL A 104 -3.25 20.71 14.96
CA VAL A 104 -2.43 21.44 15.93
C VAL A 104 -1.69 20.41 16.77
N PHE A 105 -0.40 20.66 17.04
CA PHE A 105 0.37 19.87 17.98
C PHE A 105 0.66 20.74 19.21
N ASP A 106 0.09 20.34 20.35
CA ASP A 106 0.48 20.89 21.64
C ASP A 106 1.94 20.53 21.99
N PRO A 107 2.57 21.23 22.94
CA PRO A 107 3.94 20.93 23.34
C PRO A 107 4.12 19.44 23.67
N GLY A 108 5.17 18.82 23.10
CA GLY A 108 5.49 17.42 23.32
C GLY A 108 4.68 16.44 22.48
N VAL A 109 3.59 16.86 21.85
CA VAL A 109 2.82 16.00 20.94
C VAL A 109 3.59 15.83 19.63
N THR A 110 3.84 14.59 19.26
CA THR A 110 4.65 14.22 18.08
C THR A 110 3.91 13.39 17.06
N ILE A 111 2.63 13.08 17.29
CA ILE A 111 1.78 12.37 16.34
C ILE A 111 0.36 12.91 16.37
N GLY A 112 -0.29 12.97 15.21
CA GLY A 112 -1.70 13.30 15.08
C GLY A 112 -2.29 12.81 13.75
N ALA A 113 -3.58 12.46 13.76
CA ALA A 113 -4.32 12.14 12.54
C ALA A 113 -4.56 13.39 11.69
N THR A 114 -4.62 13.24 10.36
CA THR A 114 -5.05 14.33 9.49
C THR A 114 -6.52 14.69 9.73
N THR A 115 -6.89 15.94 9.44
CA THR A 115 -8.20 16.50 9.80
C THR A 115 -9.34 16.13 8.84
N ASP A 116 -9.13 15.21 7.92
CA ASP A 116 -10.11 14.82 6.89
C ASP A 116 -11.20 13.89 7.40
N SER A 117 -10.93 13.11 8.44
CA SER A 117 -11.90 12.24 9.08
C SER A 117 -11.49 11.95 10.53
N VAL A 118 -12.48 11.95 11.42
CA VAL A 118 -12.28 11.62 12.85
C VAL A 118 -12.22 10.11 13.07
N GLU A 119 -13.02 9.34 12.31
CA GLU A 119 -13.19 7.90 12.51
C GLU A 119 -12.23 7.06 11.65
N ALA A 120 -11.94 7.52 10.43
CA ALA A 120 -11.12 6.78 9.46
C ALA A 120 -10.20 7.72 8.65
N PRO A 121 -9.28 8.44 9.33
CA PRO A 121 -8.36 9.37 8.69
C PRO A 121 -7.54 8.68 7.60
N THR A 122 -7.34 9.38 6.47
CA THR A 122 -6.50 8.88 5.37
C THR A 122 -5.02 9.20 5.57
N GLY A 123 -4.67 10.01 6.56
CA GLY A 123 -3.29 10.36 6.86
C GLY A 123 -2.94 10.43 8.34
N VAL A 124 -1.63 10.41 8.58
CA VAL A 124 -0.99 10.63 9.88
C VAL A 124 0.13 11.65 9.70
N CYS A 125 0.26 12.53 10.67
CA CYS A 125 1.35 13.49 10.77
C CYS A 125 2.23 13.12 11.96
N ILE A 126 3.53 12.97 11.74
CA ILE A 126 4.50 12.63 12.78
C ILE A 126 5.66 13.62 12.81
N ARG A 127 6.18 13.88 14.01
CA ARG A 127 7.31 14.77 14.27
C ARG A 127 8.48 13.98 14.83
N TYR A 128 9.69 14.30 14.37
CA TYR A 128 10.94 13.70 14.84
C TYR A 128 12.13 14.58 14.51
N GLN A 129 13.31 14.22 15.02
CA GLN A 129 14.58 14.89 14.75
C GLN A 129 15.52 13.97 13.96
N GLY A 130 16.48 14.54 13.24
CA GLY A 130 17.57 13.77 12.65
C GLY A 130 18.62 13.39 13.70
N ALA A 131 19.32 12.28 13.51
CA ALA A 131 20.47 11.91 14.33
C ALA A 131 21.59 12.97 14.31
N LEU A 132 22.41 12.97 15.38
CA LEU A 132 23.52 13.91 15.56
C LEU A 132 24.61 13.80 14.48
N ASP A 133 24.69 12.67 13.77
CA ASP A 133 25.65 12.48 12.69
C ASP A 133 25.27 13.21 11.39
N GLY A 134 24.05 13.77 11.30
CA GLY A 134 23.57 14.51 10.14
C GLY A 134 23.54 13.70 8.85
N LYS A 135 23.49 12.37 8.95
CA LYS A 135 23.37 11.46 7.80
C LYS A 135 21.96 10.92 7.64
N ASP A 136 21.08 11.22 8.58
CA ASP A 136 19.69 10.84 8.50
C ASP A 136 19.00 11.53 7.32
N LEU A 137 18.22 10.73 6.59
CA LEU A 137 17.43 11.17 5.46
C LEU A 137 15.94 11.12 5.82
N ASP A 138 15.19 12.10 5.35
CA ASP A 138 13.73 12.07 5.38
C ASP A 138 13.16 11.07 4.34
N CYS A 139 11.85 10.94 4.29
CA CYS A 139 11.16 10.06 3.34
C CYS A 139 11.29 10.50 1.87
N LEU A 140 11.77 11.72 1.59
CA LEU A 140 12.05 12.25 0.25
C LEU A 140 13.53 12.11 -0.12
N GLY A 141 14.36 11.58 0.80
CA GLY A 141 15.80 11.48 0.61
C GLY A 141 16.57 12.76 0.90
N ASN A 142 15.96 13.81 1.47
CA ASN A 142 16.68 15.00 1.89
C ASN A 142 17.41 14.76 3.21
N VAL A 143 18.60 15.34 3.34
CA VAL A 143 19.34 15.33 4.62
C VAL A 143 18.57 16.13 5.67
N ILE A 144 18.36 15.51 6.82
CA ILE A 144 17.77 16.18 7.98
C ILE A 144 18.88 16.96 8.68
N PRO A 145 18.75 18.30 8.81
CA PRO A 145 19.75 19.11 9.51
C PRO A 145 19.94 18.60 10.93
N ARG A 146 21.21 18.53 11.37
CA ARG A 146 21.55 18.20 12.74
C ARG A 146 20.87 19.20 13.68
N VAL A 147 20.21 18.69 14.71
CA VAL A 147 19.75 19.53 15.80
C VAL A 147 20.98 20.07 16.51
N ASN A 148 21.18 21.39 16.46
CA ASN A 148 22.27 22.06 17.15
C ASN A 148 21.71 23.14 18.09
N LEU A 149 22.58 23.70 18.93
CA LEU A 149 22.18 24.56 20.04
C LEU A 149 21.30 25.77 19.65
N ASN A 150 21.37 26.22 18.39
CA ASN A 150 20.75 27.46 17.89
C ASN A 150 19.92 27.27 16.61
N THR A 151 19.75 26.03 16.14
CA THR A 151 19.14 25.74 14.84
C THR A 151 18.19 24.55 15.01
N GLY A 152 16.88 24.82 14.97
CA GLY A 152 15.87 23.77 14.97
C GLY A 152 16.12 22.75 13.86
N GLY A 153 16.01 21.46 14.23
CA GLY A 153 16.16 20.29 13.35
C GLY A 153 14.98 19.32 13.50
N ASN A 154 13.82 19.86 13.89
CA ASN A 154 12.56 19.13 13.92
C ASN A 154 12.07 18.95 12.48
N VAL A 155 11.50 17.79 12.22
CA VAL A 155 10.90 17.44 10.94
C VAL A 155 9.47 17.01 11.21
N LEU A 156 8.54 17.61 10.48
CA LEU A 156 7.16 17.15 10.40
C LEU A 156 7.01 16.40 9.08
N ILE A 157 6.49 15.18 9.12
CA ILE A 157 6.07 14.48 7.91
C ILE A 157 4.60 14.14 7.98
N LYS A 158 3.93 14.17 6.83
CA LYS A 158 2.57 13.67 6.65
C LYS A 158 2.62 12.47 5.72
N LEU A 159 2.15 11.32 6.20
CA LEU A 159 1.92 10.13 5.41
C LEU A 159 0.43 10.06 5.12
N ARG A 160 0.02 10.15 3.86
CA ARG A 160 -1.40 10.23 3.51
C ARG A 160 -1.72 9.41 2.27
N TYR A 161 -2.85 8.72 2.33
CA TYR A 161 -3.46 8.05 1.21
C TYR A 161 -4.26 9.02 0.32
N THR A 162 -4.03 8.91 -0.98
CA THR A 162 -4.80 9.58 -2.02
C THR A 162 -5.41 8.53 -2.93
N ALA A 163 -6.73 8.52 -3.00
CA ALA A 163 -7.47 7.64 -3.90
C ALA A 163 -7.22 8.00 -5.37
N SER A 164 -7.36 7.00 -6.25
CA SER A 164 -7.34 7.15 -7.70
C SER A 164 -8.71 6.80 -8.26
N ASP A 165 -9.08 7.42 -9.38
CA ASP A 165 -10.26 7.03 -10.15
C ASP A 165 -10.11 5.61 -10.75
N ILE A 166 -8.87 5.14 -10.87
CA ILE A 166 -8.56 3.77 -11.30
C ILE A 166 -8.49 2.87 -10.06
N PRO A 167 -9.33 1.83 -9.97
CA PRO A 167 -9.34 0.90 -8.85
C PRO A 167 -7.96 0.26 -8.64
N GLY A 168 -7.38 0.46 -7.46
CA GLY A 168 -6.09 -0.11 -7.10
C GLY A 168 -4.88 0.74 -7.46
N ASP A 169 -5.05 1.92 -8.06
CA ASP A 169 -3.93 2.83 -8.36
C ASP A 169 -3.81 3.97 -7.35
N GLY A 170 -4.48 3.86 -6.20
CA GLY A 170 -4.31 4.78 -5.08
C GLY A 170 -2.87 4.77 -4.56
N THR A 171 -2.46 5.88 -3.97
CA THR A 171 -1.07 6.14 -3.58
C THR A 171 -0.95 6.56 -2.12
N LEU A 172 0.13 6.18 -1.48
CA LEU A 172 0.55 6.71 -0.18
C LEU A 172 1.68 7.71 -0.42
N ARG A 173 1.42 8.98 -0.10
CA ARG A 173 2.36 10.08 -0.24
C ARG A 173 3.02 10.43 1.08
N CYS A 174 4.26 10.86 1.01
CA CYS A 174 4.95 11.53 2.10
C CYS A 174 5.16 12.99 1.74
N THR A 175 4.68 13.90 2.59
CA THR A 175 4.98 15.32 2.50
C THR A 175 5.85 15.71 3.70
N VAL A 176 6.90 16.49 3.48
CA VAL A 176 7.86 16.87 4.51
C VAL A 176 7.90 18.38 4.71
N TRP A 177 7.99 18.78 5.97
CA TRP A 177 8.33 20.13 6.39
C TRP A 177 9.51 20.10 7.37
N SER A 178 10.40 21.07 7.23
CA SER A 178 11.34 21.39 8.31
C SER A 178 10.70 22.37 9.27
N GLU A 179 10.87 22.13 10.56
CA GLU A 179 10.39 22.97 11.64
C GLU A 179 11.55 23.70 12.31
N ARG A 180 11.45 25.03 12.39
CA ARG A 180 12.37 25.89 13.15
C ARG A 180 11.56 26.92 13.93
N ASP A 181 11.75 26.96 15.25
CA ASP A 181 11.10 27.92 16.16
C ASP A 181 9.57 28.00 15.94
N GLY A 182 8.93 26.83 15.81
CA GLY A 182 7.48 26.71 15.56
C GLY A 182 7.04 27.00 14.11
N THR A 183 7.96 27.43 13.24
CA THR A 183 7.67 27.73 11.82
C THR A 183 7.94 26.51 10.94
N LEU A 184 6.95 26.14 10.11
CA LEU A 184 7.03 25.01 9.18
C LEU A 184 7.31 25.46 7.74
N THR A 185 8.45 25.04 7.20
CA THR A 185 8.86 25.29 5.81
C THR A 185 8.70 24.00 4.99
N PRO A 186 7.94 24.00 3.88
CA PRO A 186 7.77 22.82 3.05
C PRO A 186 9.09 22.41 2.38
N LYS A 187 9.31 21.10 2.27
CA LYS A 187 10.47 20.50 1.59
C LYS A 187 10.09 19.73 0.32
N GLY A 188 8.89 19.18 0.26
CA GLY A 188 8.37 18.50 -0.93
C GLY A 188 7.33 17.45 -0.57
N SER A 189 6.81 16.78 -1.61
CA SER A 189 5.87 15.66 -1.48
C SER A 189 6.09 14.64 -2.58
N GLU A 190 6.33 13.38 -2.21
CA GLU A 190 6.53 12.28 -3.15
C GLU A 190 5.68 11.05 -2.80
N VAL A 191 5.49 10.18 -3.79
CA VAL A 191 4.76 8.92 -3.63
C VAL A 191 5.71 7.86 -3.08
N LEU A 192 5.38 7.30 -1.92
CA LEU A 192 6.14 6.20 -1.31
C LEU A 192 5.64 4.83 -1.74
N VAL A 193 4.33 4.68 -1.85
CA VAL A 193 3.68 3.42 -2.23
C VAL A 193 2.58 3.71 -3.24
N GLN A 194 2.43 2.80 -4.20
CA GLN A 194 1.35 2.78 -5.18
C GLN A 194 0.64 1.43 -5.11
N GLY A 195 -0.47 1.27 -5.83
CA GLY A 195 -1.13 -0.04 -5.89
C GLY A 195 -2.13 -0.27 -4.76
N LEU A 196 -2.73 0.80 -4.21
CA LEU A 196 -3.68 0.73 -3.10
C LEU A 196 -5.11 0.96 -3.59
N GLN A 197 -6.05 0.13 -3.15
CA GLN A 197 -7.49 0.35 -3.35
C GLN A 197 -8.06 1.31 -2.30
N ASP A 198 -7.62 1.18 -1.05
CA ASP A 198 -7.97 2.07 0.06
C ASP A 198 -6.93 1.93 1.17
N PHE A 199 -6.81 2.92 2.04
CA PHE A 199 -5.90 2.90 3.18
C PHE A 199 -6.43 3.79 4.29
N ARG A 200 -6.46 3.26 5.53
CA ARG A 200 -6.98 3.97 6.70
C ARG A 200 -6.06 3.85 7.89
N TRP A 201 -5.92 4.95 8.60
CA TRP A 201 -5.25 5.00 9.88
C TRP A 201 -6.27 4.85 11.00
N SER A 202 -5.87 4.15 12.05
CA SER A 202 -6.57 4.09 13.32
C SER A 202 -5.60 4.58 14.38
N ILE A 203 -5.71 5.88 14.67
CA ILE A 203 -4.85 6.57 15.62
C ILE A 203 -5.69 6.83 16.87
N PRO A 204 -5.32 6.26 18.02
CA PRO A 204 -5.97 6.57 19.28
C PRO A 204 -5.90 8.08 19.58
N SER A 205 -6.99 8.64 20.08
CA SER A 205 -7.13 10.08 20.33
C SER A 205 -6.32 10.63 21.51
N LYS A 206 -5.70 9.75 22.31
CA LYS A 206 -4.86 10.13 23.46
C LYS A 206 -3.38 10.17 23.06
N ALA A 207 -2.72 11.28 23.40
CA ALA A 207 -1.29 11.53 23.18
C ALA A 207 -0.35 10.44 23.74
N ASP A 208 -0.82 9.65 24.73
CA ASP A 208 -0.03 8.62 25.40
C ASP A 208 -0.13 7.23 24.78
N ALA A 209 -0.95 7.05 23.74
CA ALA A 209 -1.17 5.73 23.20
C ALA A 209 0.07 5.27 22.41
N PRO A 210 0.76 4.22 22.86
CA PRO A 210 2.08 3.84 22.35
C PRO A 210 1.97 3.09 21.03
N ALA A 211 0.85 3.15 20.31
CA ALA A 211 0.61 2.33 19.14
C ALA A 211 -0.26 3.02 18.09
N VAL A 212 0.15 2.88 16.83
CA VAL A 212 -0.61 3.30 15.65
C VAL A 212 -0.99 2.07 14.86
N ARG A 213 -2.27 1.94 14.52
CA ARG A 213 -2.75 0.89 13.63
C ARG A 213 -3.05 1.48 12.27
N TYR A 214 -2.77 0.71 11.23
CA TYR A 214 -3.23 1.03 9.89
C TYR A 214 -3.76 -0.22 9.21
N VAL A 215 -4.66 0.01 8.25
CA VAL A 215 -5.23 -1.01 7.38
C VAL A 215 -5.11 -0.55 5.93
N ALA A 216 -4.70 -1.45 5.05
CA ALA A 216 -4.64 -1.20 3.62
C ALA A 216 -5.48 -2.25 2.89
N LEU A 217 -6.20 -1.81 1.87
CA LEU A 217 -6.91 -2.67 0.94
C LEU A 217 -6.14 -2.70 -0.36
N LEU A 218 -5.75 -3.90 -0.78
CA LEU A 218 -5.11 -4.16 -2.06
C LEU A 218 -6.11 -4.86 -2.96
N ASN A 219 -6.09 -4.56 -4.25
CA ASN A 219 -6.86 -5.29 -5.25
C ASN A 219 -5.92 -5.88 -6.30
N THR A 220 -6.42 -6.82 -7.09
CA THR A 220 -5.71 -7.26 -8.28
C THR A 220 -6.09 -6.38 -9.48
N ARG A 221 -5.10 -6.03 -10.30
CA ARG A 221 -5.29 -5.17 -11.49
C ARG A 221 -6.19 -5.79 -12.55
N GLU A 222 -6.32 -7.12 -12.58
CA GLU A 222 -7.23 -7.81 -13.48
C GLU A 222 -8.53 -8.17 -12.77
N ALA A 223 -9.66 -7.86 -13.42
CA ALA A 223 -10.97 -8.35 -13.02
C ALA A 223 -11.07 -9.83 -13.38
N LEU A 224 -10.46 -10.67 -12.54
CA LEU A 224 -10.59 -12.11 -12.64
C LEU A 224 -11.91 -12.50 -11.97
N PRO A 225 -12.87 -13.11 -12.71
CA PRO A 225 -14.05 -13.69 -12.09
C PRO A 225 -13.57 -14.76 -11.11
N SER A 226 -13.65 -14.46 -9.83
CA SER A 226 -13.39 -15.42 -8.78
C SER A 226 -14.70 -16.11 -8.47
N GLU A 227 -14.79 -17.42 -8.73
CA GLU A 227 -15.86 -18.27 -8.17
C GLU A 227 -15.75 -18.36 -6.63
N VAL A 228 -14.65 -17.88 -6.06
CA VAL A 228 -14.45 -17.80 -4.61
C VAL A 228 -15.07 -16.50 -4.09
N ALA A 229 -16.13 -16.63 -3.29
CA ALA A 229 -16.71 -15.54 -2.53
C ALA A 229 -15.65 -14.93 -1.60
N SER A 230 -15.34 -13.64 -1.79
CA SER A 230 -14.41 -12.91 -0.93
C SER A 230 -15.18 -12.06 0.08
N ASN A 231 -14.99 -12.33 1.37
CA ASN A 231 -15.52 -11.51 2.46
C ASN A 231 -14.69 -10.23 2.70
N ALA A 232 -13.69 -9.93 1.85
CA ALA A 232 -12.81 -8.79 2.04
C ALA A 232 -13.57 -7.45 2.07
N ALA A 233 -14.53 -7.21 1.18
CA ALA A 233 -15.32 -5.98 1.20
C ALA A 233 -16.16 -5.83 2.48
N ALA A 234 -16.78 -6.93 2.94
CA ALA A 234 -17.54 -6.95 4.18
C ALA A 234 -16.64 -6.71 5.41
N ASN A 235 -15.49 -7.38 5.46
CA ASN A 235 -14.51 -7.19 6.53
C ASN A 235 -13.93 -5.76 6.53
N TRP A 236 -13.70 -5.17 5.35
CA TRP A 236 -13.26 -3.79 5.24
C TRP A 236 -14.27 -2.83 5.86
N LYS A 237 -15.56 -3.02 5.57
CA LYS A 237 -16.63 -2.25 6.20
C LYS A 237 -16.66 -2.43 7.71
N THR A 238 -16.48 -3.64 8.22
CA THR A 238 -16.41 -3.89 9.67
C THR A 238 -15.21 -3.18 10.32
N LEU A 239 -14.08 -3.09 9.62
CA LEU A 239 -12.85 -2.49 10.13
C LEU A 239 -12.84 -0.95 10.07
N THR A 240 -13.45 -0.37 9.03
CA THR A 240 -13.31 1.06 8.71
C THR A 240 -14.63 1.82 8.71
N GLY A 241 -15.77 1.12 8.73
CA GLY A 241 -17.10 1.69 8.51
C GLY A 241 -17.42 1.98 7.03
N LEU A 242 -16.45 1.83 6.12
CA LEU A 242 -16.56 2.26 4.72
C LEU A 242 -16.94 1.12 3.77
N GLN A 243 -17.76 1.45 2.78
CA GLN A 243 -18.14 0.53 1.69
C GLN A 243 -17.13 0.64 0.54
N VAL A 244 -16.81 -0.49 -0.09
CA VAL A 244 -15.96 -0.54 -1.29
C VAL A 244 -16.85 -0.55 -2.52
N ALA A 245 -16.61 0.36 -3.47
CA ALA A 245 -17.45 0.51 -4.66
C ALA A 245 -17.37 -0.66 -5.66
N GLU A 246 -16.22 -1.32 -5.76
CA GLU A 246 -15.99 -2.42 -6.72
C GLU A 246 -15.54 -3.70 -6.01
N THR A 247 -16.38 -4.75 -6.09
CA THR A 247 -16.17 -6.02 -5.40
C THR A 247 -15.86 -7.19 -6.33
N ASN A 248 -15.85 -6.96 -7.65
CA ASN A 248 -15.63 -8.00 -8.67
C ASN A 248 -14.16 -8.40 -8.84
N ARG A 249 -13.27 -7.85 -8.01
CA ARG A 249 -11.83 -8.11 -8.05
C ARG A 249 -11.42 -8.85 -6.78
N PRO A 250 -10.53 -9.84 -6.87
CA PRO A 250 -9.85 -10.37 -5.71
C PRO A 250 -9.18 -9.24 -4.91
N MET A 251 -9.53 -9.15 -3.63
CA MET A 251 -9.05 -8.15 -2.69
C MET A 251 -8.32 -8.81 -1.53
N GLN A 252 -7.33 -8.12 -1.00
CA GLN A 252 -6.59 -8.52 0.19
C GLN A 252 -6.53 -7.37 1.19
N ILE A 253 -6.91 -7.67 2.43
CA ILE A 253 -6.75 -6.73 3.54
C ILE A 253 -5.39 -6.95 4.18
N LEU A 254 -4.70 -5.86 4.40
CA LEU A 254 -3.48 -5.78 5.17
C LEU A 254 -3.75 -4.98 6.44
N GLN A 255 -3.20 -5.42 7.56
CA GLN A 255 -3.28 -4.70 8.82
C GLN A 255 -1.97 -4.81 9.57
N SER A 256 -1.52 -3.73 10.17
CA SER A 256 -0.41 -3.73 11.10
C SER A 256 -0.64 -2.73 12.24
N THR A 257 0.07 -2.96 13.34
CA THR A 257 0.12 -2.08 14.50
C THR A 257 1.59 -1.85 14.83
N VAL A 258 2.01 -0.59 14.85
CA VAL A 258 3.38 -0.20 15.16
C VAL A 258 3.41 0.47 16.52
N THR A 259 4.28 -0.01 17.41
CA THR A 259 4.48 0.63 18.71
C THR A 259 5.46 1.78 18.62
N LEU A 260 5.06 2.94 19.13
CA LEU A 260 5.85 4.17 19.15
C LEU A 260 6.69 4.21 20.43
N ARG A 261 8.02 4.24 20.25
CA ARG A 261 8.97 4.01 21.36
C ARG A 261 9.46 5.27 22.06
N ASN A 262 9.30 6.44 21.44
CA ASN A 262 9.90 7.70 21.92
C ASN A 262 8.87 8.69 22.48
N LEU A 263 7.64 8.25 22.76
CA LEU A 263 6.54 9.12 23.19
C LEU A 263 6.54 9.45 24.69
N ALA A 264 7.32 8.74 25.51
CA ALA A 264 7.37 8.97 26.96
C ALA A 264 8.82 9.03 27.46
N LEU A 265 9.07 9.94 28.40
CA LEU A 265 10.05 9.87 29.48
C LEU A 265 9.46 10.65 30.67
#